data_AF-A0A227JFB0-F1
#
_entry.id   AF-A0A227JFB0-F1
#
_cell.length_a   1.000
_cell.length_b   1.000
_cell.length_c   1.000
_cell.angle_alpha   90.00
_cell.angle_beta   90.00
_cell.angle_gamma   90.00
#
_symmetry.space_group_name_H-M   'P 1'
#
loop_
_entity.id
_entity.type
_entity.pdbx_description
1 polymer ?
#
loop_
_entity_poly.entity_id
_entity_poly.type
_entity_poly.pdbx_seq_one_letter_code
_entity_poly.pdbx_strand_id
1 'polypeptide(L)'
;QMGADATAEERQQAVEKAFESRNLISPYHLDEAQQEKLFEYITKAESITTRGQINSVPAFIVNGKYQVITGGHDSVEAMAETINYLLKQPK
;
A
#
# COMPACT_ATOMS: atom_id res chain seq x y z
N GLN A 1 13.58 8.56 -2.29
CA GLN A 1 12.68 8.69 -3.46
C GLN A 1 13.52 9.20 -4.61
N MET A 2 13.33 8.65 -5.82
CA MET A 2 13.94 9.21 -7.02
C MET A 2 13.16 10.47 -7.42
N GLY A 3 13.86 11.48 -7.93
CA GLY A 3 13.23 12.71 -8.44
C GLY A 3 12.39 12.43 -9.69
N ALA A 4 11.52 13.37 -10.05
CA ALA A 4 10.64 13.26 -11.23
C ALA A 4 11.43 13.10 -12.55
N ASP A 5 12.69 13.56 -12.57
CA ASP A 5 13.56 13.59 -13.75
C ASP A 5 14.30 12.27 -14.04
N ALA A 6 14.14 11.24 -13.19
CA ALA A 6 14.82 9.97 -13.40
C ALA A 6 14.37 9.29 -14.70
N THR A 7 15.33 8.75 -15.46
CA THR A 7 15.06 8.03 -16.71
C THR A 7 14.30 6.73 -16.46
N ALA A 8 13.74 6.14 -17.52
CA ALA A 8 13.09 4.84 -17.43
C ALA A 8 14.07 3.75 -16.96
N GLU A 9 15.32 3.73 -17.47
CA GLU A 9 16.31 2.76 -17.03
C GLU A 9 16.70 2.96 -15.55
N GLU A 10 16.87 4.20 -15.11
CA GLU A 10 17.19 4.49 -13.70
C GLU A 10 16.07 4.02 -12.76
N ARG A 11 14.81 4.19 -13.15
CA ARG A 11 13.65 3.71 -12.38
C ARG A 11 13.63 2.18 -12.33
N GLN A 12 13.85 1.52 -13.47
CA GLN A 12 13.92 0.06 -13.53
C GLN A 12 15.04 -0.48 -12.63
N GLN A 13 16.25 0.05 -12.73
CA GLN A 13 17.40 -0.36 -11.91
C GLN A 13 17.13 -0.17 -10.41
N ALA A 14 16.48 0.94 -10.03
CA ALA A 14 16.13 1.18 -8.64
C ALA A 14 15.07 0.19 -8.12
N VAL A 15 14.09 -0.17 -8.95
CA VAL A 15 13.10 -1.21 -8.63
C VAL A 15 13.80 -2.56 -8.50
N GLU A 16 14.58 -2.99 -9.49
CA GLU A 16 15.34 -4.26 -9.45
C GLU A 16 16.20 -4.35 -8.19
N LYS A 17 17.00 -3.32 -7.90
CA LYS A 17 17.83 -3.25 -6.69
C LYS A 17 17.02 -3.37 -5.41
N ALA A 18 15.83 -2.79 -5.32
CA ALA A 18 14.99 -2.84 -4.12
C ALA A 18 14.50 -4.27 -3.82
N PHE A 19 14.22 -5.05 -4.85
CA PHE A 19 13.78 -6.45 -4.73
C PHE A 19 14.98 -7.39 -4.51
N GLU A 20 16.01 -7.30 -5.35
CA GLU A 20 17.15 -8.22 -5.33
C GLU A 20 17.99 -8.08 -4.04
N SER A 21 18.11 -6.86 -3.49
CA SER A 21 18.77 -6.64 -2.19
C SER A 21 18.12 -7.38 -1.02
N ARG A 22 16.93 -7.95 -1.22
CA ARG A 22 16.17 -8.75 -0.26
C ARG A 22 15.93 -10.19 -0.75
N ASN A 23 16.67 -10.63 -1.77
CA ASN A 23 16.51 -11.93 -2.43
C ASN A 23 15.08 -12.16 -2.98
N LEU A 24 14.45 -11.10 -3.50
CA LEU A 24 13.14 -11.15 -4.15
C LEU A 24 13.29 -10.99 -5.67
N ILE A 25 12.33 -11.54 -6.42
CA ILE A 25 12.25 -11.39 -7.88
C ILE A 25 11.70 -10.01 -8.21
N SER A 26 12.42 -9.25 -9.05
CA SER A 26 11.95 -7.97 -9.58
C SER A 26 10.65 -8.15 -10.38
N PRO A 27 9.69 -7.21 -10.34
CA PRO A 27 8.51 -7.23 -11.18
C PRO A 27 8.80 -7.39 -12.69
N TYR A 28 9.96 -6.93 -13.16
CA TYR A 28 10.40 -7.06 -14.56
C TYR A 28 10.86 -8.48 -14.94
N HIS A 29 11.01 -9.38 -13.96
CA HIS A 29 11.47 -10.75 -14.14
C HIS A 29 10.46 -11.80 -13.66
N LEU A 30 9.24 -11.37 -13.32
CA LEU A 30 8.16 -12.28 -12.96
C LEU A 30 7.77 -13.15 -14.16
N ASP A 31 7.48 -14.42 -13.91
CA ASP A 31 6.85 -15.28 -14.91
C ASP A 31 5.37 -14.88 -15.16
N GLU A 32 4.75 -15.49 -16.16
CA GLU A 32 3.37 -15.16 -16.56
C GLU A 32 2.36 -15.36 -15.42
N ALA A 33 2.48 -16.45 -14.66
CA ALA A 33 1.57 -16.74 -13.55
C ALA A 33 1.73 -15.73 -12.40
N GLN A 34 2.96 -15.32 -12.11
CA GLN A 34 3.26 -14.28 -11.13
C GLN A 34 2.78 -12.90 -11.59
N GLN A 35 2.91 -12.57 -12.87
CA GLN A 35 2.39 -11.33 -13.45
C GLN A 35 0.86 -11.27 -13.36
N GLU A 36 0.17 -12.35 -13.72
CA GLU A 36 -1.29 -12.45 -13.60
C GLU A 36 -1.72 -12.18 -12.14
N LYS A 37 -1.03 -12.81 -11.18
CA LYS A 37 -1.33 -12.62 -9.76
C LYS A 37 -1.08 -11.19 -9.29
N LEU A 38 -0.02 -10.54 -9.77
CA LEU A 38 0.26 -9.13 -9.49
C LEU A 38 -0.90 -8.24 -9.97
N PHE A 39 -1.37 -8.45 -11.20
CA PHE A 39 -2.48 -7.67 -11.75
C PHE A 39 -3.81 -7.91 -11.01
N GLU A 40 -4.07 -9.14 -10.55
CA GLU A 40 -5.23 -9.43 -9.68
C GLU A 40 -5.18 -8.59 -8.40
N TYR A 41 -4.01 -8.51 -7.74
CA TYR A 41 -3.86 -7.72 -6.52
C TYR A 41 -4.00 -6.22 -6.76
N ILE A 42 -3.44 -5.69 -7.85
CA ILE A 42 -3.57 -4.27 -8.22
C ILE A 42 -5.05 -3.93 -8.47
N THR A 43 -5.74 -4.74 -9.27
CA THR A 43 -7.15 -4.55 -9.61
C THR A 43 -8.04 -4.61 -8.36
N LYS A 44 -7.77 -5.56 -7.47
CA LYS A 44 -8.48 -5.67 -6.20
C LYS A 44 -8.23 -4.47 -5.29
N ALA A 45 -7.00 -3.98 -5.20
CA ALA A 45 -6.66 -2.80 -4.41
C ALA A 45 -7.35 -1.54 -4.93
N GLU A 46 -7.38 -1.35 -6.25
CA GLU A 46 -8.10 -0.24 -6.90
C GLU A 46 -9.61 -0.31 -6.61
N SER A 47 -10.23 -1.49 -6.78
CA SER A 47 -11.65 -1.70 -6.47
C SER A 47 -12.01 -1.36 -5.01
N ILE A 48 -11.15 -1.74 -4.06
CA ILE A 48 -11.36 -1.43 -2.64
C ILE A 48 -11.19 0.08 -2.38
N THR A 49 -10.16 0.70 -2.95
CA THR A 49 -9.87 2.13 -2.78
C THR A 49 -11.00 2.99 -3.32
N THR A 50 -11.50 2.68 -4.52
CA THR A 50 -12.61 3.36 -5.18
C THR A 50 -13.91 3.21 -4.39
N ARG A 51 -14.28 1.97 -4.01
CA ARG A 51 -15.51 1.72 -3.22
C ARG A 51 -15.46 2.36 -1.83
N GLY A 52 -14.28 2.37 -1.21
CA GLY A 52 -14.05 2.98 0.09
C GLY A 52 -13.91 4.51 0.06
N GLN A 53 -13.92 5.13 -1.14
CA GLN A 53 -13.68 6.56 -1.33
C GLN A 53 -12.40 7.03 -0.62
N ILE A 54 -11.35 6.21 -0.65
CA ILE A 54 -10.07 6.51 0.00
C ILE A 54 -9.33 7.53 -0.89
N ASN A 55 -9.55 8.81 -0.60
CA ASN A 55 -9.02 9.93 -1.40
C ASN A 55 -7.69 10.48 -0.88
N SER A 56 -7.17 9.98 0.23
CA SER A 56 -5.91 10.41 0.82
C SER A 56 -5.12 9.22 1.40
N VAL A 57 -3.79 9.32 1.36
CA VAL A 57 -2.86 8.35 1.95
C VAL A 57 -1.86 9.06 2.87
N PRO A 58 -1.37 8.40 3.95
CA PRO A 58 -1.72 7.05 4.39
C PRO A 58 -3.14 6.96 4.96
N ALA A 59 -3.77 5.79 4.79
CA ALA A 59 -5.10 5.48 5.33
C ALA A 59 -5.10 4.14 6.06
N PHE A 60 -5.78 4.07 7.20
CA PHE A 60 -5.98 2.85 7.98
C PHE A 60 -7.46 2.52 8.03
N ILE A 61 -7.81 1.33 7.51
CA ILE A 61 -9.18 0.82 7.51
C ILE A 61 -9.28 -0.30 8.55
N VAL A 62 -10.14 -0.12 9.56
CA VAL A 62 -10.35 -1.09 10.65
C VAL A 62 -11.65 -1.86 10.42
N ASN A 63 -11.55 -3.19 10.43
CA ASN A 63 -12.66 -4.12 10.21
C ASN A 63 -13.47 -3.87 8.91
N GLY A 64 -12.85 -3.24 7.90
CA GLY A 64 -13.51 -2.90 6.65
C GLY A 64 -14.62 -1.84 6.77
N LYS A 65 -14.74 -1.17 7.93
CA LYS A 65 -15.87 -0.30 8.28
C LYS A 65 -15.45 1.11 8.69
N TYR A 66 -14.33 1.23 9.39
CA TYR A 66 -13.87 2.51 9.94
C TYR A 66 -12.61 2.97 9.23
N GLN A 67 -12.57 4.22 8.79
CA GLN A 67 -11.35 4.88 8.34
C GLN A 67 -10.81 5.77 9.46
N VAL A 68 -9.56 5.58 9.85
CA VAL A 68 -8.90 6.43 10.85
C VAL A 68 -8.48 7.75 10.21
N ILE A 69 -8.85 8.87 10.84
CA ILE A 69 -8.44 10.21 10.42
C ILE A 69 -7.02 10.48 10.94
N THR A 70 -6.02 10.19 10.12
CA THR A 70 -4.59 10.27 10.51
C THR A 70 -4.19 11.68 10.95
N GLY A 71 -4.60 12.72 10.22
CA GLY A 71 -4.34 14.13 10.58
C GLY A 71 -5.04 14.63 11.86
N GLY A 72 -5.89 13.80 12.48
CA GLY A 72 -6.51 14.10 13.77
C GLY A 72 -5.74 13.55 14.98
N HIS A 73 -4.56 12.97 14.77
CA HIS A 73 -3.74 12.38 15.82
C HIS A 73 -2.35 13.02 15.86
N ASP A 74 -1.93 13.45 17.05
CA ASP A 74 -0.64 14.12 17.26
C ASP A 74 0.53 13.12 17.39
N SER A 75 0.23 11.83 17.54
CA SER A 75 1.23 10.77 17.70
C SER A 75 0.78 9.42 17.14
N VAL A 76 1.77 8.53 16.94
CA VAL A 76 1.52 7.15 16.50
C VAL A 76 0.76 6.37 17.59
N GLU A 77 1.06 6.64 18.86
CA GLU A 77 0.43 6.02 20.02
C GLU A 77 -1.07 6.35 20.07
N ALA A 78 -1.43 7.63 19.91
CA ALA A 78 -2.82 8.05 19.88
C ALA A 78 -3.60 7.39 18.72
N MET A 79 -2.96 7.27 17.55
CA MET A 79 -3.54 6.56 16.41
C MET A 79 -3.73 5.07 16.69
N ALA A 80 -2.77 4.43 17.35
CA ALA A 80 -2.86 3.02 17.75
C ALA A 80 -3.97 2.79 18.78
N GLU A 81 -4.16 3.70 19.73
CA GLU A 81 -5.29 3.67 20.67
C GLU A 81 -6.64 3.71 19.95
N THR A 82 -6.79 4.61 18.98
CA THR A 82 -7.99 4.68 18.13
C THR A 82 -8.22 3.38 17.36
N ILE A 83 -7.18 2.81 16.74
CA ILE A 83 -7.29 1.52 16.04
C ILE A 83 -7.75 0.42 17.02
N ASN A 84 -7.15 0.34 18.20
CA ASN A 84 -7.51 -0.65 19.22
C ASN A 84 -8.95 -0.48 19.74
N TYR A 85 -9.41 0.75 19.87
CA TYR A 85 -10.80 1.05 20.22
C TYR A 85 -11.77 0.58 19.12
N LEU A 86 -11.46 0.89 17.86
CA LEU A 86 -12.30 0.54 16.71
C LEU A 86 -12.36 -0.98 16.46
N LEU A 87 -11.26 -1.70 16.75
CA LEU A 87 -11.23 -3.16 16.66
C LEU A 87 -12.22 -3.86 17.60
N LYS A 88 -12.58 -3.21 18.72
CA LYS A 88 -13.51 -3.75 19.75
C LYS A 88 -14.98 -3.41 19.48
N GLN A 89 -15.27 -2.61 18.45
CA GLN A 89 -16.64 -2.25 18.11
C GLN A 89 -17.40 -3.45 17.52
N PRO A 90 -18.72 -3.55 17.74
CA PRO A 90 -19.55 -4.53 17.07
C PRO A 90 -19.40 -4.46 15.55
N LYS A 91 -19.34 -5.63 14.91
CA LYS A 91 -19.23 -5.76 13.45
C LYS A 91 -20.45 -5.15 12.77
#